data_AF-A0A4Y8ZT69-F1
#
_entry.id   AF-A0A4Y8ZT69-F1
#
_cell.length_a   1.000
_cell.length_b   1.000
_cell.length_c   1.000
_cell.angle_alpha   90.00
_cell.angle_beta   90.00
_cell.angle_gamma   90.00
#
_symmetry.space_group_name_H-M   'P 1'
#
loop_
_entity.id
_entity.type
_entity.pdbx_description
1 polymer ?
#
loop_
_entity_poly.entity_id
_entity_poly.type
_entity_poly.pdbx_seq_one_letter_code
_entity_poly.pdbx_strand_id
1 'polypeptide(L)'
;MRRDLAAAYYALGVSYSTGTAGVPLDLVEAHKWFNIAAGSGGEASRRAAAARAEIAGVMRPDDIVTAQRCARAWREAEGVR
;
A
#
# COMPACT_ATOMS: atom_id res chain seq x y z
N MET A 1 3.17 3.94 18.69
CA MET A 1 1.85 3.47 18.25
C MET A 1 1.42 3.94 16.87
N ARG A 2 1.91 5.07 16.32
CA ARG A 2 1.62 5.46 14.91
C ARG A 2 2.77 5.22 13.92
N ARG A 3 4.03 5.12 14.39
CA ARG A 3 5.22 4.89 13.54
C ARG A 3 5.38 3.43 13.12
N ASP A 4 4.73 2.54 13.85
CA ASP A 4 4.78 1.08 13.79
C ASP A 4 3.87 0.52 12.68
N LEU A 5 2.83 1.24 12.26
CA LEU A 5 1.90 0.79 11.22
C LEU A 5 2.43 0.96 9.79
N ALA A 6 3.23 2.00 9.54
CA ALA A 6 3.76 2.26 8.19
C ALA A 6 4.69 1.14 7.71
N ALA A 7 5.53 0.61 8.61
CA ALA A 7 6.41 -0.51 8.31
C ALA A 7 5.61 -1.80 8.05
N ALA A 8 4.56 -2.05 8.83
CA ALA A 8 3.69 -3.21 8.65
C ALA A 8 2.92 -3.16 7.32
N TYR A 9 2.29 -2.04 6.98
CA TYR A 9 1.61 -1.88 5.69
C TYR A 9 2.59 -1.89 4.52
N TYR A 10 3.80 -1.35 4.69
CA TYR A 10 4.84 -1.47 3.68
C TYR A 10 5.22 -2.93 3.44
N ALA A 11 5.49 -3.70 4.50
CA ALA A 11 5.81 -5.12 4.38
C ALA A 11 4.69 -5.91 3.72
N LEU A 12 3.43 -5.63 4.07
CA LEU A 12 2.27 -6.26 3.44
C LEU A 12 2.17 -5.92 1.95
N GLY A 13 2.44 -4.66 1.58
CA GLY A 13 2.53 -4.24 0.18
C GLY A 13 3.61 -5.01 -0.60
N VAL A 14 4.78 -5.24 0.02
CA VAL A 14 5.86 -6.05 -0.57
C VAL A 14 5.43 -7.51 -0.75
N SER A 15 4.72 -8.10 0.21
CA SER A 15 4.24 -9.48 0.09
C SER A 15 3.29 -9.65 -1.11
N TYR A 16 2.33 -8.73 -1.28
CA TYR A 16 1.44 -8.72 -2.45
C TYR A 16 2.17 -8.39 -3.76
N SER A 17 3.19 -7.52 -3.74
CA SER A 17 3.95 -7.18 -4.96
C SER A 17 4.91 -8.28 -5.42
N THR A 18 5.15 -9.28 -4.57
CA THR A 18 6.08 -10.39 -4.86
C THR A 18 5.40 -11.76 -4.83
N GLY A 19 4.15 -11.85 -4.38
CA GLY A 19 3.45 -13.12 -4.17
C GLY A 19 4.11 -13.99 -3.09
N THR A 20 4.60 -13.38 -2.01
CA THR A 20 5.30 -14.06 -0.92
C THR A 20 4.48 -14.05 0.37
N ALA A 21 4.97 -14.70 1.43
CA ALA A 21 4.29 -14.77 2.74
C ALA A 21 2.86 -15.33 2.70
N GLY A 22 2.55 -16.17 1.71
CA GLY A 22 1.27 -16.87 1.58
C GLY A 22 0.17 -16.07 0.87
N VAL A 23 0.47 -14.88 0.33
CA VAL A 23 -0.47 -14.12 -0.52
C VAL A 23 -0.10 -14.26 -2.00
N PRO A 24 -1.09 -14.24 -2.93
CA PRO A 24 -0.80 -14.21 -4.36
C PRO A 24 -0.19 -12.87 -4.77
N LEU A 25 0.45 -12.87 -5.94
CA LEU A 25 0.88 -11.64 -6.59
C LEU A 25 -0.36 -10.81 -6.97
N ASP A 26 -0.52 -9.65 -6.34
CA ASP A 26 -1.65 -8.74 -6.58
C ASP A 26 -1.18 -7.28 -6.45
N LEU A 27 -1.06 -6.60 -7.60
CA LEU A 27 -0.59 -5.21 -7.62
C LEU A 27 -1.64 -4.21 -7.10
N VAL A 28 -2.93 -4.55 -7.13
CA VAL A 28 -4.00 -3.71 -6.58
C VAL A 28 -3.91 -3.68 -5.05
N GLU A 29 -3.77 -4.85 -4.42
CA GLU A 29 -3.56 -4.94 -2.98
C GLU A 29 -2.20 -4.34 -2.58
N ALA A 30 -1.14 -4.61 -3.34
CA ALA A 30 0.17 -3.99 -3.07
C ALA A 30 0.10 -2.46 -3.09
N HIS A 31 -0.48 -1.87 -4.14
CA HIS A 31 -0.62 -0.42 -4.28
C HIS A 31 -1.49 0.18 -3.17
N LYS A 32 -2.57 -0.51 -2.76
CA LYS A 32 -3.41 -0.11 -1.63
C LYS A 32 -2.59 -0.01 -0.34
N TRP A 33 -1.83 -1.04 0.03
CA TRP A 33 -1.05 -1.04 1.27
C TRP A 33 0.09 -0.03 1.25
N PHE A 34 0.77 0.14 0.12
CA PHE A 34 1.75 1.22 -0.04
C PHE A 34 1.12 2.60 0.06
N ASN A 35 -0.08 2.81 -0.48
CA ASN A 35 -0.82 4.07 -0.34
C ASN A 35 -1.18 4.36 1.12
N ILE A 36 -1.57 3.34 1.89
CA ILE A 36 -1.85 3.46 3.32
C ILE A 36 -0.58 3.83 4.08
N ALA A 37 0.52 3.09 3.87
CA ALA A 37 1.81 3.31 4.52
C ALA A 37 2.43 4.69 4.22
N ALA A 38 2.24 5.20 3.00
CA ALA A 38 2.79 6.50 2.58
C ALA A 38 2.21 7.69 3.37
N GLY A 39 1.03 7.56 3.99
CA GLY A 39 0.37 8.65 4.71
C GLY A 39 0.90 8.92 6.14
N SER A 40 1.70 8.03 6.70
CA SER A 40 2.01 8.04 8.15
C SER A 40 3.31 8.78 8.52
N GLY A 41 4.07 9.27 7.55
CA GLY A 41 5.37 9.94 7.74
C GLY A 41 6.53 9.00 8.12
N GLY A 42 7.77 9.52 8.09
CA GLY A 42 8.98 8.77 8.40
C GLY A 42 9.55 7.94 7.24
N GLU A 43 10.56 7.13 7.52
CA GLU A 43 11.32 6.40 6.49
C GLU A 43 10.48 5.36 5.74
N ALA A 44 9.67 4.58 6.45
CA ALA A 44 8.79 3.59 5.83
C ALA A 44 7.75 4.25 4.91
N SER A 45 7.24 5.43 5.27
CA SER A 45 6.32 6.20 4.42
C SER A 45 7.00 6.65 3.11
N ARG A 46 8.27 7.09 3.14
CA ARG A 46 9.03 7.42 1.93
C ARG A 46 9.23 6.21 1.03
N ARG A 47 9.61 5.06 1.61
CA ARG A 47 9.77 3.80 0.85
C ARG A 47 8.46 3.33 0.24
N ALA A 48 7.37 3.42 0.98
CA ALA A 48 6.04 3.09 0.48
C ALA A 48 5.62 4.02 -0.66
N ALA A 49 5.88 5.32 -0.57
CA ALA A 49 5.59 6.26 -1.64
C ALA A 49 6.38 5.92 -2.93
N ALA A 50 7.65 5.56 -2.80
CA ALA A 50 8.48 5.12 -3.92
C ALA A 50 7.98 3.79 -4.53
N ALA A 51 7.76 2.76 -3.70
CA ALA A 51 7.25 1.47 -4.16
C ALA A 51 5.88 1.59 -4.84
N ARG A 52 4.98 2.44 -4.30
CA ARG A 52 3.69 2.76 -4.93
C ARG A 52 3.85 3.34 -6.34
N ALA A 53 4.80 4.28 -6.51
CA ALA A 53 5.06 4.91 -7.80
C ALA A 53 5.69 3.93 -8.80
N GLU A 54 6.59 3.08 -8.34
CA GLU A 54 7.25 2.05 -9.15
C GLU A 54 6.22 1.06 -9.73
N ILE A 55 5.40 0.43 -8.89
CA ILE A 55 4.42 -0.55 -9.38
C ILE A 55 3.31 0.09 -10.21
N ALA A 56 2.97 1.37 -9.96
CA ALA A 56 2.00 2.09 -10.76
C ALA A 56 2.45 2.23 -12.23
N GLY A 57 3.76 2.17 -12.51
CA GLY A 57 4.30 2.20 -13.87
C GLY A 57 3.96 0.97 -14.72
N VAL A 58 3.54 -0.14 -14.10
CA VAL A 58 3.17 -1.39 -14.78
C VAL A 58 1.69 -1.77 -14.58
N MET A 59 0.92 -0.96 -13.84
CA MET A 59 -0.50 -1.18 -13.60
C MET A 59 -1.37 -0.51 -14.65
N ARG A 60 -2.58 -1.03 -14.85
CA ARG A 60 -3.60 -0.32 -15.62
C ARG A 60 -4.13 0.87 -14.81
N PRO A 61 -4.53 1.99 -15.47
CA PRO A 61 -5.12 3.13 -14.78
C PRO A 61 -6.33 2.76 -13.89
N ASP A 62 -7.20 1.86 -14.35
CA ASP A 62 -8.38 1.42 -13.58
C ASP A 62 -7.99 0.67 -12.30
N ASP A 63 -6.89 -0.08 -12.34
CA ASP A 63 -6.38 -0.84 -11.19
C ASP A 63 -5.79 0.12 -10.14
N ILE A 64 -5.13 1.19 -10.59
CA ILE A 64 -4.65 2.27 -9.70
C ILE A 64 -5.83 2.96 -9.01
N VAL A 65 -6.87 3.32 -9.77
CA VAL A 65 -8.09 3.95 -9.23
C VAL A 65 -8.74 3.02 -8.19
N THR A 66 -8.84 1.73 -8.51
CA THR A 66 -9.39 0.72 -7.60
C THR A 66 -8.58 0.63 -6.30
N ALA A 67 -7.24 0.50 -6.39
CA ALA A 67 -6.37 0.44 -5.24
C ALA A 67 -6.47 1.69 -4.34
N GLN A 68 -6.56 2.88 -4.93
CA GLN A 68 -6.72 4.13 -4.19
C GLN A 68 -8.08 4.22 -3.47
N ARG A 69 -9.16 3.77 -4.11
CA ARG A 69 -10.50 3.70 -3.51
C ARG A 69 -10.51 2.73 -2.33
N CYS A 70 -9.96 1.54 -2.50
CA CYS A 70 -9.85 0.54 -1.43
C CYS A 70 -9.01 1.06 -0.25
N ALA A 71 -7.90 1.75 -0.51
CA ALA A 71 -7.08 2.36 0.54
C ALA A 71 -7.82 3.43 1.34
N ARG A 72 -8.63 4.25 0.66
CA ARG A 72 -9.48 5.26 1.33
C ARG A 72 -10.55 4.60 2.19
N ALA A 73 -11.31 3.65 1.62
CA ALA A 73 -12.35 2.94 2.33
C ALA A 73 -11.81 2.21 3.58
N TRP A 74 -10.63 1.60 3.47
CA TRP A 74 -9.96 0.95 4.60
C TRP A 74 -9.62 1.96 5.72
N ARG A 75 -9.07 3.13 5.39
CA ARG A 75 -8.76 4.19 6.38
C ARG A 75 -10.02 4.70 7.09
N GLU A 76 -11.11 4.87 6.35
CA GLU A 76 -12.40 5.30 6.88
C GLU A 76 -13.01 4.25 7.83
N ALA A 77 -12.94 2.97 7.47
CA ALA A 77 -13.43 1.87 8.31
C ALA A 77 -12.63 1.71 9.62
N GLU A 78 -11.32 1.93 9.57
CA GLU A 78 -10.42 1.80 10.73
C GLU A 78 -10.36 3.06 11.61
N GLY A 79 -11.09 4.12 11.25
CA GLY A 79 -11.05 5.40 11.96
C GLY A 79 -9.70 6.12 11.89
N VAL A 80 -8.82 5.72 10.95
CA VAL A 80 -7.49 6.28 10.76
C VAL A 80 -7.61 7.42 9.74
N ARG A 81 -7.96 8.61 10.22
CA ARG A 81 -8.00 9.84 9.40
C ARG A 81 -6.63 10.50 9.30
#